data_AF-A0A3N4LE94-F1
#
_entry.id   AF-A0A3N4LE94-F1
#
_cell.length_a   1.000
_cell.length_b   1.000
_cell.length_c   1.000
_cell.angle_alpha   90.00
_cell.angle_beta   90.00
_cell.angle_gamma   90.00
#
_symmetry.space_group_name_H-M   'P 1'
#
loop_
_entity.id
_entity.type
_entity.pdbx_description
1 polymer ?
#
loop_
_entity_poly.entity_id
_entity_poly.type
_entity_poly.pdbx_seq_one_letter_code
_entity_poly.pdbx_strand_id
1 'polypeptide(L)'
;MAAPPTAATVQLRDQLRQNLEKWKIIKFSFSHSRWYYWNSQISFGVGDEIITKMINDIVAEWETKDITDMCQFENTKKMTTEQVDEMVDERVDTYLCEFFLVSHLTRTVLN
;
A
#
# COMPACT_ATOMS: atom_id res chain seq x y z
N MET A 1 -15.21 -15.40 -12.31
CA MET A 1 -14.76 -15.69 -10.94
C MET A 1 -13.26 -15.42 -10.90
N ALA A 2 -12.78 -14.57 -10.00
CA ALA A 2 -11.34 -14.41 -9.79
C ALA A 2 -10.78 -15.73 -9.23
N ALA A 3 -9.61 -16.16 -9.69
CA ALA A 3 -8.96 -17.34 -9.14
C ALA A 3 -8.70 -17.13 -7.63
N PRO A 4 -8.84 -18.17 -6.79
CA PRO A 4 -8.47 -18.06 -5.39
C PRO A 4 -7.00 -17.65 -5.27
N PRO A 5 -6.65 -16.79 -4.29
CA PRO A 5 -5.27 -16.36 -4.09
C PRO A 5 -4.37 -17.57 -3.85
N THR A 6 -3.19 -17.56 -4.46
CA THR A 6 -2.20 -18.62 -4.27
C THR A 6 -1.58 -18.52 -2.87
N ALA A 7 -0.94 -19.59 -2.40
CA ALA A 7 -0.22 -19.57 -1.13
C ALA A 7 0.86 -18.47 -1.09
N ALA A 8 1.51 -18.21 -2.23
CA ALA A 8 2.50 -17.14 -2.36
C ALA A 8 1.86 -15.75 -2.26
N THR A 9 0.66 -15.56 -2.83
CA THR A 9 -0.12 -14.33 -2.70
C THR A 9 -0.42 -14.00 -1.24
N VAL A 10 -0.83 -15.00 -0.47
CA VAL A 10 -1.16 -14.83 0.95
C VAL A 10 0.10 -14.43 1.73
N GLN A 11 1.22 -15.12 1.50
CA GLN A 11 2.49 -14.80 2.13
C GLN A 11 2.98 -13.38 1.79
N LEU A 12 2.88 -12.97 0.51
CA LEU A 12 3.28 -11.63 0.08
C LEU A 12 2.42 -10.54 0.72
N ARG A 13 1.11 -10.77 0.89
CA ARG A 13 0.22 -9.86 1.62
C ARG A 13 0.63 -9.72 3.08
N ASP A 14 0.95 -10.82 3.75
CA ASP A 14 1.40 -10.81 5.14
C ASP A 14 2.77 -10.12 5.28
N GLN A 15 3.71 -10.37 4.36
CA GLN A 15 5.00 -9.68 4.31
C GLN A 15 4.83 -8.17 4.14
N LEU A 16 4.03 -7.75 3.16
CA LEU A 16 3.75 -6.33 2.93
C LEU A 16 3.11 -5.70 4.18
N ARG A 17 2.14 -6.37 4.78
CA ARG A 17 1.49 -5.93 6.02
C ARG A 17 2.48 -5.69 7.16
N GLN A 18 3.37 -6.65 7.41
CA GLN A 18 4.40 -6.53 8.43
C GLN A 18 5.38 -5.40 8.13
N ASN A 19 5.77 -5.23 6.86
CA ASN A 19 6.68 -4.17 6.44
C ASN A 19 6.06 -2.77 6.61
N LEU A 20 4.79 -2.58 6.26
CA LEU A 20 4.08 -1.31 6.50
C LEU A 20 4.06 -0.94 7.99
N GLU A 21 3.92 -1.93 8.88
CA GLU A 21 3.97 -1.69 10.32
C GLU A 21 5.39 -1.38 10.82
N LYS A 22 6.38 -2.14 10.36
CA LYS A 22 7.78 -2.03 10.74
C LYS A 22 8.40 -0.71 10.29
N TRP A 23 8.16 -0.33 9.03
CA TRP A 23 8.63 0.92 8.42
C TRP A 23 7.79 2.14 8.82
N LYS A 24 6.68 1.91 9.54
CA LYS A 24 5.77 2.96 10.00
C LYS A 24 5.17 3.79 8.85
N ILE A 25 5.13 3.27 7.63
CA ILE A 25 4.58 3.93 6.44
C ILE A 25 3.16 4.44 6.70
N ILE A 26 2.32 3.60 7.34
CA ILE A 26 0.92 3.96 7.64
C ILE A 26 0.73 4.53 9.05
N LYS A 27 1.78 4.54 9.89
CA LYS A 27 1.74 5.14 11.24
C LYS A 27 2.18 6.60 11.14
N PHE A 28 1.19 7.47 11.00
CA PHE A 28 1.29 8.93 10.94
C PHE A 28 2.53 9.53 11.67
N SER A 29 3.36 10.24 10.90
CA SER A 29 4.28 11.26 11.40
C SER A 29 3.98 12.57 10.66
N PHE A 30 3.65 13.63 11.40
CA PHE A 30 3.36 14.99 10.90
C PHE A 30 4.53 15.65 10.13
N SER A 31 5.66 14.97 9.95
CA SER A 31 6.89 15.50 9.38
C SER A 31 7.08 15.21 7.88
N HIS A 32 6.31 14.32 7.26
CA HIS A 32 6.46 14.02 5.84
C HIS A 32 5.49 14.84 4.98
N SER A 33 6.06 15.73 4.16
CA SER A 33 5.36 16.66 3.28
C SER A 33 4.50 16.00 2.18
N ARG A 34 4.63 14.69 1.95
CA ARG A 34 3.82 13.96 0.95
C ARG A 34 2.36 13.75 1.39
N TRP A 35 2.10 13.70 2.70
CA TRP A 35 0.79 13.36 3.26
C TRP A 35 -0.14 14.58 3.46
N TYR A 36 0.03 15.63 2.64
CA TYR A 36 -0.69 16.90 2.75
C TYR A 36 -2.22 16.77 2.63
N TYR A 37 -2.72 15.66 2.09
CA TYR A 37 -4.15 15.37 1.91
C TYR A 37 -4.82 14.77 3.16
N TRP A 38 -4.05 14.36 4.17
CA TRP A 38 -4.54 13.90 5.48
C TRP A 38 -4.94 15.07 6.40
N ASN A 39 -5.64 16.06 5.89
CA ASN A 39 -6.18 17.16 6.71
C ASN A 39 -7.39 16.73 7.57
N SER A 40 -7.51 15.44 7.89
CA SER A 40 -8.53 14.88 8.75
C SER A 40 -7.87 13.91 9.73
N GLN A 41 -8.26 13.99 11.00
CA GLN A 41 -7.75 13.30 12.19
C GLN A 41 -7.88 11.75 12.15
N ILE A 42 -7.79 11.11 11.00
CA ILE A 42 -8.02 9.69 10.80
C ILE A 42 -6.65 9.00 10.75
N SER A 43 -6.22 8.50 11.91
CA SER A 43 -5.11 7.55 11.97
C SER A 43 -5.57 6.21 11.41
N PHE A 44 -4.96 5.73 10.33
CA PHE A 44 -5.25 4.40 9.80
C PHE A 44 -4.39 3.33 10.48
N GLY A 45 -5.03 2.27 10.95
CA GLY A 45 -4.37 1.07 11.43
C GLY A 45 -4.22 0.02 10.33
N VAL A 46 -3.24 -0.87 10.50
CA VAL A 46 -3.00 -2.03 9.61
C VAL A 46 -4.24 -2.94 9.47
N GLY A 47 -5.16 -2.86 10.44
CA GLY A 47 -6.41 -3.60 10.49
C GLY A 47 -7.60 -2.91 9.80
N ASP A 48 -7.45 -1.68 9.32
CA ASP A 48 -8.55 -0.98 8.66
C ASP A 48 -8.88 -1.62 7.31
N GLU A 49 -10.17 -1.59 6.95
CA GLU A 49 -10.66 -2.16 5.69
C GLU A 49 -9.98 -1.53 4.48
N ILE A 50 -9.74 -0.21 4.52
CA ILE A 50 -9.04 0.51 3.46
C ILE A 50 -7.59 0.06 3.29
N ILE A 51 -6.88 -0.22 4.39
CA ILE A 51 -5.50 -0.70 4.36
C ILE A 51 -5.46 -2.14 3.85
N THR A 52 -6.40 -2.98 4.29
CA THR A 52 -6.54 -4.35 3.80
C THR A 52 -6.81 -4.38 2.29
N LYS A 53 -7.70 -3.50 1.81
CA LYS A 53 -7.99 -3.36 0.38
C LYS A 53 -6.76 -2.88 -0.40
N MET A 54 -6.08 -1.84 0.08
CA MET A 54 -4.86 -1.32 -0.51
C MET A 54 -3.79 -2.41 -0.64
N ILE A 55 -3.53 -3.18 0.42
CA ILE A 55 -2.57 -4.30 0.38
C ILE A 55 -2.97 -5.32 -0.68
N ASN A 56 -4.25 -5.69 -0.74
CA ASN A 56 -4.74 -6.65 -1.73
C ASN A 56 -4.54 -6.16 -3.17
N ASP A 57 -4.81 -4.88 -3.43
CA ASP A 57 -4.70 -4.28 -4.76
C ASP A 57 -3.23 -4.12 -5.19
N ILE A 58 -2.36 -3.65 -4.28
CA ILE A 58 -0.90 -3.55 -4.53
C ILE A 58 -0.33 -4.93 -4.83
N VAL A 59 -0.67 -5.94 -4.03
CA VAL A 59 -0.17 -7.31 -4.26
C VAL A 59 -0.72 -7.88 -5.56
N ALA A 60 -2.00 -7.67 -5.87
CA ALA A 60 -2.57 -8.12 -7.14
C ALA A 60 -1.82 -7.51 -8.34
N GLU A 61 -1.45 -6.24 -8.27
CA GLU A 61 -0.61 -5.61 -9.30
C GLU A 61 0.77 -6.28 -9.39
N TRP A 62 1.41 -6.56 -8.25
CA TRP A 62 2.71 -7.23 -8.21
C TRP A 62 2.64 -8.65 -8.80
N GLU A 63 1.56 -9.39 -8.55
CA GLU A 63 1.35 -10.70 -9.16
C GLU A 63 1.24 -10.63 -10.69
N THR A 64 0.60 -9.60 -11.25
CA THR A 64 0.58 -9.43 -12.72
C THR A 64 1.98 -9.21 -13.31
N LYS A 65 2.95 -8.86 -12.47
CA LYS A 65 4.36 -8.65 -12.81
C LYS A 65 5.24 -9.83 -12.38
N ASP A 66 4.64 -10.98 -12.02
CA ASP A 66 5.31 -12.19 -11.55
C ASP A 66 6.12 -11.97 -10.25
N ILE A 67 5.69 -11.01 -9.44
CA ILE A 67 6.29 -10.72 -8.13
C ILE A 67 5.43 -11.41 -7.06
N THR A 68 6.02 -12.42 -6.43
CA THR A 68 5.38 -13.26 -5.42
C THR A 68 6.08 -13.21 -4.06
N ASP A 69 7.24 -12.53 -3.96
CA ASP A 69 7.99 -12.36 -2.72
C ASP A 69 8.70 -10.99 -2.68
N MET A 70 8.67 -10.32 -1.52
CA MET A 70 9.32 -9.01 -1.35
C MET A 70 10.83 -9.06 -1.61
N CYS A 71 11.50 -10.18 -1.34
CA CYS A 71 12.93 -10.36 -1.61
C CYS A 71 13.24 -10.32 -3.11
N GLN A 72 12.26 -10.47 -4.02
CA GLN A 72 12.51 -10.30 -5.46
C GLN A 72 12.84 -8.84 -5.82
N PHE A 73 12.38 -7.87 -5.03
CA PHE A 73 12.79 -6.48 -5.22
C PHE A 73 14.29 -6.31 -4.93
N GLU A 74 14.80 -6.91 -3.86
CA GLU A 74 16.22 -6.84 -3.51
C GLU A 74 17.07 -7.72 -4.43
N ASN A 75 16.67 -8.98 -4.63
CA ASN A 75 17.47 -9.97 -5.34
C ASN A 75 17.42 -9.84 -6.87
N THR A 76 16.24 -9.55 -7.43
CA THR A 76 16.04 -9.51 -8.89
C THR A 76 16.15 -8.09 -9.42
N LYS A 77 15.56 -7.11 -8.72
CA LYS A 77 15.64 -5.69 -9.12
C LYS A 77 16.85 -4.96 -8.54
N LYS A 78 17.69 -5.64 -7.73
CA LYS A 78 18.92 -5.09 -7.13
C LYS A 78 18.66 -3.82 -6.32
N MET A 79 17.51 -3.74 -5.67
CA MET A 79 17.16 -2.63 -4.80
C MET A 79 17.78 -2.84 -3.41
N THR A 80 18.20 -1.76 -2.76
CA THR A 80 18.49 -1.82 -1.31
C THR A 80 17.19 -1.85 -0.52
N THR A 81 17.23 -2.32 0.73
CA THR A 81 16.05 -2.30 1.61
C THR A 81 15.44 -0.90 1.75
N GLU A 82 16.27 0.16 1.77
CA GLU A 82 15.79 1.55 1.78
C GLU A 82 15.05 1.93 0.48
N GLN A 83 15.54 1.48 -0.68
CA GLN A 83 14.84 1.70 -1.95
C GLN A 83 13.52 0.93 -2.04
N VAL A 84 13.46 -0.27 -1.43
CA VAL A 84 12.20 -1.02 -1.33
C VAL A 84 11.22 -0.28 -0.42
N ASP A 85 11.68 0.25 0.70
CA ASP A 85 10.89 1.07 1.61
C ASP A 85 10.32 2.31 0.89
N GLU A 86 11.16 3.12 0.24
CA GLU A 86 10.73 4.30 -0.52
C GLU A 86 9.73 3.97 -1.64
N MET A 87 9.96 2.87 -2.38
CA MET A 87 9.03 2.42 -3.44
C MET A 87 7.68 2.01 -2.87
N VAL A 88 7.67 1.32 -1.72
CA VAL A 88 6.42 0.91 -1.06
C VAL A 88 5.70 2.12 -0.50
N ASP A 89 6.41 3.05 0.14
CA ASP A 89 5.87 4.31 0.64
C ASP A 89 5.19 5.11 -0.48
N GLU A 90 5.87 5.29 -1.63
CA GLU A 90 5.32 5.99 -2.78
C GLU A 90 4.09 5.30 -3.36
N ARG A 91 4.08 3.96 -3.44
CA ARG A 91 2.92 3.22 -3.95
C ARG A 91 1.71 3.35 -3.01
N VAL A 92 1.95 3.29 -1.70
CA VAL A 92 0.92 3.49 -0.67
C VAL A 92 0.36 4.91 -0.73
N ASP A 93 1.22 5.92 -0.77
CA ASP A 93 0.82 7.33 -0.88
C ASP A 93 -0.02 7.57 -2.15
N THR A 94 0.42 7.05 -3.29
CA THR A 94 -0.31 7.14 -4.56
C THR A 94 -1.69 6.52 -4.46
N TYR A 95 -1.79 5.29 -3.94
CA TYR A 95 -3.07 4.59 -3.84
C TYR A 95 -4.05 5.34 -2.92
N LEU A 96 -3.58 5.80 -1.76
CA LEU A 96 -4.41 6.53 -0.82
C LEU A 96 -4.84 7.88 -1.40
N CYS A 97 -3.94 8.61 -2.05
CA CYS A 97 -4.27 9.85 -2.75
C CYS A 97 -5.37 9.64 -3.81
N GLU A 98 -5.23 8.63 -4.67
CA GLU A 98 -6.25 8.29 -5.67
C GLU A 98 -7.59 7.92 -5.01
N PHE A 99 -7.57 7.10 -3.96
CA PHE A 99 -8.77 6.70 -3.23
C PHE A 99 -9.51 7.92 -2.66
N PHE A 100 -8.80 8.85 -2.02
CA PHE A 100 -9.40 10.05 -1.44
C PHE A 100 -9.88 11.04 -2.50
N LEU A 101 -9.14 11.25 -3.59
CA LEU A 101 -9.57 12.10 -4.70
C LEU A 101 -10.86 11.58 -5.33
N VAL A 102 -10.94 10.27 -5.61
CA VAL A 102 -12.15 9.63 -6.15
C VAL A 102 -13.31 9.73 -5.16
N SER A 103 -13.05 9.47 -3.87
CA SER A 103 -14.07 9.57 -2.81
C SER A 103 -14.60 10.98 -2.62
N HIS A 104 -13.74 11.99 -2.78
CA HIS A 104 -14.15 13.39 -2.68
C HIS A 104 -14.93 13.84 -3.92
N LEU A 105 -14.50 13.45 -5.13
CA LEU A 105 -15.20 13.77 -6.38
C LEU A 105 -16.59 13.13 -6.45
N THR A 106 -16.74 11.88 -6.03
CA THR A 106 -18.06 11.22 -5.95
C THR A 106 -19.00 11.91 -4.97
N ARG A 107 -18.47 12.49 -3.89
CA ARG A 107 -19.26 13.27 -2.92
C ARG A 107 -19.69 14.64 -3.47
N THR A 108 -18.90 15.23 -4.36
CA THR A 108 -19.25 16.51 -5.02
C THR A 108 -20.27 16.34 -6.14
N VAL A 109 -20.31 15.18 -6.82
CA VAL A 109 -21.27 14.89 -7.91
C VAL A 109 -22.67 14.50 -7.39
N LEU A 110 -22.78 14.07 -6.13
CA LEU A 110 -24.03 13.68 -5.48
C LEU A 110 -24.72 14.82 -4.69
N ASN A 111 -24.20 16.05 -4.76
CA ASN A 111 -24.79 17.25 -4.14
C ASN A 111 -25.27 18.25 -5.19
#